data_AF-A0A3B8YAZ3-F1
#
_entry.id   AF-A0A3B8YAZ3-F1
#
_cell.length_a   1.000
_cell.length_b   1.000
_cell.length_c   1.000
_cell.angle_alpha   90.00
_cell.angle_beta   90.00
_cell.angle_gamma   90.00
#
_symmetry.space_group_name_H-M   'P 1'
#
loop_
_entity.id
_entity.type
_entity.pdbx_description
1 polymer ?
#
loop_
_entity_poly.entity_id
_entity_poly.type
_entity_poly.pdbx_seq_one_letter_code
_entity_poly.pdbx_strand_id
1 'polypeptide(L)'
;MSKAKLLQPDLVLGDTILALTPEILAHYQIKGLILDVDETLVPLKKAYVSEELRLWIESIKPMIPIWLVSNNLSENRIGRIAKSLNLPYL
;
A
#
# COMPACT_ATOMS: atom_id res chain seq x y z
N MET A 1 -13.59 26.41 -3.18
CA MET A 1 -12.89 25.23 -3.76
C MET A 1 -13.92 24.37 -4.46
N SER A 2 -13.75 24.02 -5.73
CA SER A 2 -14.68 23.09 -6.40
C SER A 2 -14.46 21.66 -5.87
N LYS A 3 -15.52 20.84 -5.78
CA LYS A 3 -15.43 19.45 -5.32
C LYS A 3 -14.41 18.62 -6.11
N ALA A 4 -14.21 18.94 -7.39
CA ALA A 4 -13.24 18.28 -8.25
C ALA A 4 -11.79 18.38 -7.73
N LYS A 5 -11.40 19.50 -7.08
CA LYS A 5 -10.06 19.65 -6.51
C LYS A 5 -9.79 18.71 -5.33
N LEU A 6 -10.83 18.22 -4.64
CA LEU A 6 -10.69 17.30 -3.50
C LEU A 6 -10.47 15.85 -3.93
N LEU A 7 -10.66 15.54 -5.21
CA LEU A 7 -10.57 14.19 -5.77
C LEU A 7 -9.37 14.02 -6.70
N GLN A 8 -8.38 14.93 -6.59
CA GLN A 8 -7.13 14.84 -7.32
C GLN A 8 -6.01 14.41 -6.37
N PRO A 9 -5.06 13.60 -6.84
CA PRO A 9 -3.93 13.21 -6.03
C PRO A 9 -3.00 14.41 -5.79
N ASP A 10 -2.50 14.53 -4.56
CA ASP A 10 -1.42 15.47 -4.22
C ASP A 10 -0.04 14.97 -4.69
N LEU A 11 0.07 13.66 -4.95
CA LEU A 11 1.29 12.99 -5.41
C LEU A 11 0.95 11.91 -6.45
N VAL A 12 1.62 11.98 -7.59
CA VAL A 12 1.60 10.93 -8.63
C VAL A 12 3.05 10.50 -8.87
N LEU A 13 3.35 9.22 -8.60
CA LEU A 13 4.72 8.69 -8.72
C LEU A 13 5.14 8.43 -10.18
N GLY A 14 4.18 8.14 -11.06
CA GLY A 14 4.46 7.74 -12.45
C GLY A 14 4.98 6.31 -12.62
N ASP A 15 4.98 5.52 -11.54
CA ASP A 15 5.42 4.13 -11.48
C ASP A 15 4.57 3.37 -10.44
N THR A 16 4.92 2.11 -10.16
CA THR A 16 4.33 1.28 -9.11
C THR A 16 4.63 1.82 -7.71
N ILE A 17 3.97 1.25 -6.70
CA ILE A 17 4.18 1.60 -5.28
C ILE A 17 5.63 1.42 -4.83
N LEU A 18 6.41 0.56 -5.49
CA LEU A 18 7.81 0.31 -5.14
C LEU A 18 8.70 1.53 -5.33
N ALA A 19 8.27 2.51 -6.16
CA ALA A 19 8.95 3.78 -6.32
C ALA A 19 8.73 4.74 -5.13
N LEU A 20 7.82 4.43 -4.19
CA LEU A 20 7.63 5.23 -2.99
C LEU A 20 8.78 4.96 -2.01
N THR A 21 9.74 5.87 -1.96
CA THR A 21 10.93 5.74 -1.11
C THR A 21 10.76 6.43 0.25
N PRO A 22 11.59 6.08 1.25
CA PRO A 22 11.69 6.81 2.52
C PRO A 22 11.82 8.33 2.38
N GLU A 23 12.62 8.78 1.41
CA GLU A 23 12.89 10.19 1.17
C GLU A 23 11.64 10.93 0.68
N ILE A 24 10.85 10.27 -0.17
CA ILE A 24 9.56 10.81 -0.63
C ILE A 24 8.59 10.92 0.56
N LEU A 25 8.49 9.89 1.39
CA LEU A 25 7.64 9.91 2.59
C LEU A 25 8.00 11.07 3.52
N ALA A 26 9.30 11.29 3.75
CA ALA A 26 9.79 12.38 4.58
C ALA A 26 9.52 13.75 3.94
N HIS A 27 9.79 13.91 2.64
CA HIS A 27 9.56 15.16 1.91
C HIS A 27 8.09 15.61 1.96
N TYR A 28 7.16 14.67 1.76
CA TYR A 28 5.72 14.92 1.80
C TYR A 28 5.12 14.84 3.21
N GLN A 29 5.94 14.64 4.25
CA GLN A 29 5.52 14.52 5.65
C GLN A 29 4.41 13.47 5.86
N ILE A 30 4.48 12.37 5.12
CA ILE A 30 3.51 11.28 5.18
C ILE A 30 3.68 10.56 6.52
N LYS A 31 2.58 10.43 7.27
CA LYS A 31 2.58 9.88 8.65
C LYS A 31 2.15 8.42 8.73
N GLY A 32 1.68 7.86 7.63
CA GLY A 32 1.16 6.50 7.56
C GLY A 32 0.65 6.19 6.17
N LEU A 33 0.54 4.90 5.85
CA LEU A 33 0.03 4.41 4.58
C LEU A 33 -1.22 3.56 4.80
N ILE A 34 -2.25 3.87 4.02
CA ILE A 34 -3.41 3.02 3.84
C ILE A 34 -3.31 2.49 2.42
N LEU A 35 -3.11 1.19 2.29
CA LEU A 35 -2.85 0.54 1.01
C LEU A 35 -4.04 -0.34 0.63
N ASP A 36 -4.54 -0.11 -0.58
CA ASP A 36 -5.39 -1.09 -1.26
C ASP A 36 -4.60 -2.37 -1.56
N VAL A 37 -5.29 -3.49 -1.81
CA VAL A 37 -4.67 -4.82 -1.94
C VAL A 37 -4.73 -5.34 -3.37
N ASP A 38 -5.92 -5.54 -3.91
CA ASP A 38 -6.12 -6.19 -5.20
C ASP A 38 -5.87 -5.23 -6.34
N GLU A 39 -5.10 -5.66 -7.34
CA GLU A 39 -4.68 -4.82 -8.47
C GLU A 39 -3.81 -3.59 -8.10
N THR A 40 -3.56 -3.37 -6.81
CA THR A 40 -2.59 -2.40 -6.29
C THR A 40 -1.30 -3.09 -5.84
N LEU A 41 -1.40 -4.04 -4.89
CA LEU A 41 -0.24 -4.74 -4.32
C LEU A 41 -0.05 -6.13 -4.93
N VAL A 42 -1.16 -6.83 -5.20
CA VAL A 42 -1.14 -8.19 -5.72
C VAL A 42 -2.14 -8.29 -6.88
N PRO A 43 -1.76 -8.87 -8.03
CA PRO A 43 -2.72 -9.15 -9.09
C PRO A 43 -3.85 -10.04 -8.58
N LEU A 44 -5.11 -9.76 -8.96
CA LEU A 44 -6.29 -10.47 -8.45
C LEU A 44 -6.18 -12.01 -8.60
N LYS A 45 -5.59 -12.48 -9.71
CA LYS A 45 -5.42 -13.91 -10.02
C LYS A 45 -4.24 -14.57 -9.32
N LYS A 46 -3.35 -13.80 -8.70
CA LYS A 46 -2.19 -14.32 -7.95
C LYS A 46 -2.48 -14.21 -6.46
N ALA A 47 -2.08 -15.22 -5.71
CA ALA A 47 -2.26 -15.27 -4.26
C ALA A 47 -0.97 -14.94 -3.49
N TYR A 48 0.13 -14.68 -4.19
CA TYR A 48 1.46 -14.51 -3.62
C TYR A 48 1.94 -13.08 -3.85
N VAL A 49 2.44 -12.50 -2.78
CA VAL A 49 3.17 -11.23 -2.77
C VAL A 49 4.53 -11.46 -3.42
N SER A 50 4.99 -10.54 -4.26
CA SER A 50 6.34 -10.60 -4.81
C SER A 50 7.39 -10.32 -3.73
N GLU A 51 8.62 -10.83 -3.92
CA GLU A 51 9.69 -10.59 -2.96
C GLU A 51 10.08 -9.11 -2.92
N GLU A 52 10.03 -8.42 -4.05
CA GLU A 52 10.30 -6.98 -4.13
C GLU A 52 9.33 -6.17 -3.27
N LEU A 53 8.03 -6.52 -3.31
CA LEU A 53 7.02 -5.87 -2.49
C LEU A 53 7.22 -6.17 -1.00
N ARG A 54 7.62 -7.41 -0.66
CA ARG A 54 7.94 -7.79 0.72
C ARG A 54 9.12 -6.96 1.25
N LEU A 55 10.21 -6.87 0.48
CA LEU A 55 11.38 -6.07 0.83
C LEU A 55 11.05 -4.58 0.94
N TRP A 56 10.20 -4.08 0.06
CA TRP A 56 9.72 -2.70 0.13
C TRP A 56 8.96 -2.44 1.43
N ILE A 57 7.99 -3.28 1.79
CA ILE A 57 7.25 -3.16 3.07
C ILE A 57 8.20 -3.17 4.26
N GLU A 58 9.17 -4.09 4.30
CA GLU A 58 10.15 -4.18 5.41
C GLU A 58 11.04 -2.94 5.51
N SER A 59 11.30 -2.24 4.39
CA SER A 59 12.06 -0.98 4.43
C SER A 59 11.21 0.20 4.93
N ILE A 60 9.91 0.23 4.63
CA ILE A 60 9.03 1.35 4.96
C ILE A 60 8.39 1.25 6.35
N LYS A 61 7.97 0.04 6.74
CA LYS A 61 7.23 -0.24 7.97
C LYS A 61 7.91 0.26 9.27
N PRO A 62 9.24 0.27 9.41
CA PRO A 62 9.90 0.82 10.61
C PRO A 62 9.73 2.33 10.77
N MET A 63 9.45 3.06 9.69
CA MET A 63 9.37 4.52 9.71
C MET A 63 7.96 5.02 9.96
N ILE A 64 6.96 4.35 9.38
CA ILE A 64 5.55 4.77 9.45
C ILE A 64 4.62 3.56 9.54
N PRO A 65 3.46 3.68 10.21
CA PRO A 65 2.44 2.64 10.24
C PRO A 65 1.87 2.39 8.84
N ILE A 66 1.65 1.12 8.52
CA ILE A 66 1.03 0.67 7.27
C ILE A 66 -0.18 -0.20 7.61
N TRP A 67 -1.32 0.10 6.98
CA TRP A 67 -2.54 -0.71 7.04
C TRP A 67 -2.98 -1.11 5.65
N LEU A 68 -3.41 -2.37 5.53
CA LEU A 68 -4.12 -2.82 4.34
C LEU A 68 -5.61 -2.52 4.51
N VAL A 69 -6.26 -1.99 3.49
CA VAL A 69 -7.72 -1.80 3.47
C VAL A 69 -8.24 -2.33 2.16
N SER A 70 -9.15 -3.29 2.20
CA SER A 70 -9.70 -3.89 0.99
C SER A 70 -11.21 -3.87 0.98
N ASN A 71 -11.79 -3.65 -0.18
CA ASN A 71 -13.22 -3.91 -0.44
C ASN A 71 -13.48 -5.37 -0.85
N ASN A 72 -12.46 -6.23 -0.90
CA ASN A 72 -12.62 -7.65 -1.18
C ASN A 72 -13.11 -8.39 0.07
N LEU A 73 -14.31 -8.97 -0.03
CA LEU A 73 -14.97 -9.69 1.06
C LEU A 73 -14.31 -11.04 1.41
N SER A 74 -13.29 -11.46 0.67
CA SER A 74 -12.58 -12.71 0.93
C SER A 74 -11.54 -12.55 2.04
N GLU A 75 -11.96 -12.72 3.30
CA GLU A 75 -11.07 -12.71 4.47
C GLU A 75 -9.90 -13.69 4.32
N ASN A 76 -10.15 -14.88 3.74
CA ASN A 76 -9.10 -15.88 3.49
C ASN A 76 -8.01 -15.39 2.52
N ARG A 77 -8.35 -14.54 1.55
CA ARG A 77 -7.39 -13.97 0.61
C ARG A 77 -6.63 -12.83 1.29
N ILE A 78 -7.35 -11.87 1.83
CA ILE A 78 -6.76 -10.66 2.43
C ILE A 78 -5.91 -11.04 3.65
N GLY A 79 -6.41 -11.90 4.52
CA GLY A 79 -5.68 -12.40 5.69
C GLY A 79 -4.39 -13.14 5.33
N ARG A 80 -4.36 -13.91 4.23
CA ARG A 80 -3.11 -14.56 3.76
C ARG A 80 -2.09 -13.54 3.28
N ILE A 81 -2.51 -12.54 2.51
CA ILE A 81 -1.65 -11.46 2.02
C ILE A 81 -1.11 -10.65 3.21
N ALA A 82 -1.99 -10.20 4.10
CA ALA A 82 -1.65 -9.47 5.31
C ALA A 82 -0.67 -10.25 6.19
N LYS A 83 -0.89 -11.55 6.38
CA LYS A 83 0.03 -12.43 7.11
C LYS A 83 1.39 -12.56 6.43
N SER A 84 1.44 -12.65 5.10
CA SER A 84 2.70 -12.73 4.35
C SER A 84 3.53 -11.45 4.41
N LEU A 85 2.86 -10.30 4.54
CA LEU A 85 3.48 -8.98 4.71
C LEU A 85 3.67 -8.60 6.19
N ASN A 86 3.16 -9.41 7.12
CA ASN A 86 3.12 -9.09 8.55
C ASN A 86 2.48 -7.72 8.84
N LEU A 87 1.33 -7.42 8.21
CA LEU A 87 0.61 -6.15 8.34
C LEU A 87 -0.80 -6.33 8.91
N PRO A 88 -1.33 -5.33 9.64
CA PRO A 88 -2.75 -5.29 9.97
C PRO A 88 -3.61 -5.00 8.73
N TYR A 89 -4.88 -5.42 8.78
CA TYR A 89 -5.84 -5.15 7.71
C TYR A 89 -7.24 -4.84 8.22
N LEU A 90 -8.02 -4.13 7.41
CA LEU A 90 -9.46 -3.87 7.55
C LEU A 90 -10.19 -4.34 6.29
#